data_AF-A0AAE9XDW8-F1
#
_entry.id   AF-A0AAE9XDW8-F1
#
_cell.length_a   1.000
_cell.length_b   1.000
_cell.length_c   1.000
_cell.angle_alpha   90.00
_cell.angle_beta   90.00
_cell.angle_gamma   90.00
#
_symmetry.space_group_name_H-M   'P 1'
#
loop_
_entity.id
_entity.type
_entity.pdbx_description
1 polymer ?
#
loop_
_entity_poly.entity_id
_entity_poly.type
_entity_poly.pdbx_seq_one_letter_code
_entity_poly.pdbx_strand_id
1 'polypeptide(L)'
;MRKFILLLIAVLGISLGLAAQTLVADNPTPNVIDYQAMITTLGGFAAGVMAVVGAIKRLLPGLHGFGTQVVSWVVAIIAALILWWLQVGMFAGLVWYVAVLYGLGGGLIANGLADVGLVQWFIGLFTRK
;
A
#
# COMPACT_ATOMS: atom_id res chain seq x y z
N MET A 1 2.48 23.98 -9.39
CA MET A 1 2.99 23.82 -8.01
C MET A 1 1.89 23.49 -7.00
N ARG A 2 0.81 24.28 -6.86
CA ARG A 2 -0.28 24.02 -5.88
C ARG A 2 -0.90 22.61 -5.97
N LYS A 3 -1.14 22.09 -7.18
CA LYS A 3 -1.68 20.73 -7.40
C LYS A 3 -0.70 19.62 -7.00
N PHE A 4 0.60 19.84 -7.19
CA PHE A 4 1.66 18.90 -6.81
C PHE A 4 1.79 18.80 -5.28
N ILE A 5 1.73 19.94 -4.59
CA ILE A 5 1.75 20.00 -3.12
C ILE A 5 0.54 19.27 -2.52
N LEU A 6 -0.66 19.44 -3.09
CA LEU A 6 -1.86 18.71 -2.64
C LEU A 6 -1.75 17.19 -2.86
N LEU A 7 -1.12 16.77 -3.95
CA LEU A 7 -0.86 15.36 -4.24
C LEU A 7 0.12 14.77 -3.22
N LEU A 8 1.17 15.50 -2.89
CA LEU A 8 2.13 15.13 -1.84
C LEU A 8 1.45 15.01 -0.47
N ILE A 9 0.60 15.99 -0.11
CA ILE A 9 -0.18 15.97 1.15
C ILE A 9 -1.11 14.75 1.20
N ALA A 10 -1.77 14.41 0.10
CA ALA A 10 -2.66 13.25 0.04
C ALA A 10 -1.89 11.93 0.26
N VAL A 11 -0.72 11.78 -0.38
CA VAL A 11 0.15 10.61 -0.20
C VAL A 11 0.68 10.51 1.24
N LEU A 12 1.16 11.64 1.80
CA LEU A 12 1.64 11.70 3.18
C LEU A 12 0.53 11.46 4.22
N GLY A 13 -0.71 11.85 3.92
CA GLY A 13 -1.87 11.61 4.77
C GLY A 13 -2.18 10.13 4.98
N ILE A 14 -2.04 9.29 3.92
CA ILE A 14 -2.11 7.83 4.06
C ILE A 14 -1.01 7.34 5.01
N SER A 15 0.22 7.85 4.82
CA SER A 15 1.38 7.40 5.57
C SER A 15 1.22 7.63 7.08
N LEU A 16 0.64 8.76 7.48
CA LEU A 16 0.37 9.08 8.88
C LEU A 16 -0.71 8.19 9.50
N GLY A 17 -1.76 7.83 8.76
CA GLY A 17 -2.83 6.96 9.25
C GLY A 17 -2.38 5.51 9.49
N LEU A 18 -1.40 5.03 8.73
CA LEU A 18 -0.78 3.71 8.94
C LEU A 18 0.28 3.75 10.06
N ALA A 19 0.93 4.90 10.28
CA ALA A 19 1.82 5.12 11.42
C ALA A 19 1.13 4.99 12.77
N ALA A 20 -0.13 5.41 12.86
CA ALA A 20 -0.90 5.35 14.09
C ALA A 20 -1.26 3.91 14.53
N GLN A 21 -1.10 2.91 13.64
CA GLN A 21 -1.44 1.50 13.92
C GLN A 21 -0.27 0.71 14.54
N THR A 22 0.82 1.34 14.96
CA THR A 22 1.96 0.64 15.55
C THR A 22 1.61 0.01 16.90
N LEU A 23 1.38 -1.30 16.92
CA LEU A 23 1.63 -2.14 18.09
C LEU A 23 3.15 -2.18 18.28
N VAL A 24 3.65 -1.58 19.35
CA VAL A 24 5.06 -1.70 19.74
C VAL A 24 5.33 -3.17 20.04
N ALA A 25 6.04 -3.85 19.15
CA ALA A 25 6.60 -5.16 19.45
C ALA A 25 7.90 -4.96 20.23
N ASP A 26 7.83 -5.13 21.55
CA ASP A 26 8.99 -5.44 22.39
C ASP A 26 9.56 -6.77 21.90
N ASN A 27 10.52 -6.76 20.98
CA ASN A 27 11.64 -7.71 20.83
C ASN A 27 12.25 -7.60 19.41
N PRO A 28 13.57 -7.33 19.28
CA PRO A 28 14.26 -7.43 18.00
C PRO A 28 14.70 -8.88 17.79
N THR A 29 13.78 -9.78 17.47
CA THR A 29 14.19 -11.05 16.85
C THR A 29 14.46 -10.80 15.37
N PRO A 30 15.62 -11.23 14.83
CA PRO A 30 15.90 -11.04 13.42
C PRO A 30 14.97 -11.92 12.57
N ASN A 31 14.26 -11.27 11.65
CA ASN A 31 13.76 -11.88 10.41
C ASN A 31 12.71 -12.99 10.50
N VAL A 32 11.59 -12.76 11.19
CA VAL A 32 10.34 -13.45 10.82
C VAL A 32 9.38 -12.40 10.27
N ILE A 33 9.31 -12.30 8.95
CA ILE A 33 8.27 -11.50 8.28
C ILE A 33 6.94 -12.23 8.50
N ASP A 34 6.05 -11.63 9.29
CA ASP A 34 4.69 -12.14 9.49
C ASP A 34 3.83 -11.80 8.26
N TYR A 35 3.92 -12.66 7.25
CA TYR A 35 3.16 -12.52 6.01
C TYR A 35 1.64 -12.49 6.23
N GLN A 36 1.12 -13.13 7.28
CA GLN A 36 -0.32 -13.11 7.57
C GLN A 36 -0.75 -11.73 8.06
N ALA A 37 0.01 -11.14 8.99
CA ALA A 37 -0.23 -9.76 9.43
C ALA A 37 -0.07 -8.74 8.27
N MET A 38 0.80 -9.04 7.29
CA MET A 38 0.90 -8.20 6.11
C MET A 38 -0.33 -8.30 5.20
N ILE A 39 -0.88 -9.50 5.02
CA ILE A 39 -2.07 -9.70 4.18
C ILE A 39 -3.31 -9.04 4.82
N THR A 40 -3.46 -9.08 6.14
CA THR A 40 -4.61 -8.47 6.83
C THR A 40 -4.64 -6.95 6.68
N THR A 41 -3.47 -6.31 6.69
CA THR A 41 -3.31 -4.86 6.53
C THR A 41 -3.44 -4.39 5.07
N LEU A 42 -3.36 -5.33 4.10
CA LEU A 42 -3.37 -5.03 2.67
C LEU A 42 -4.68 -4.40 2.20
N GLY A 43 -5.81 -4.82 2.78
CA GLY A 43 -7.11 -4.21 2.51
C GLY A 43 -7.17 -2.75 2.98
N GLY A 44 -6.63 -2.45 4.16
CA GLY A 44 -6.56 -1.09 4.70
C GLY A 44 -5.64 -0.18 3.88
N PHE A 45 -4.49 -0.70 3.46
CA PHE A 45 -3.58 0.00 2.56
C PHE A 45 -4.24 0.28 1.20
N ALA A 46 -4.87 -0.72 0.59
CA ALA A 46 -5.60 -0.56 -0.67
C ALA A 46 -6.73 0.47 -0.57
N ALA A 47 -7.45 0.53 0.56
CA ALA A 47 -8.45 1.56 0.81
C ALA A 47 -7.84 2.98 0.88
N GLY A 48 -6.69 3.12 1.53
CA GLY A 48 -5.91 4.37 1.50
C GLY A 48 -5.54 4.78 0.07
N VAL A 49 -4.99 3.84 -0.71
CA VAL A 49 -4.65 4.05 -2.13
C VAL A 49 -5.87 4.52 -2.92
N MET A 50 -7.04 3.87 -2.77
CA MET A 50 -8.27 4.28 -3.43
C MET A 50 -8.65 5.74 -3.12
N ALA A 51 -8.52 6.17 -1.86
CA ALA A 51 -8.80 7.53 -1.46
C ALA A 51 -7.88 8.56 -2.16
N VAL A 52 -6.57 8.27 -2.24
CA VAL A 52 -5.61 9.15 -2.92
C VAL A 52 -5.80 9.16 -4.43
N VAL A 53 -6.05 8.01 -5.05
CA VAL A 53 -6.36 7.95 -6.49
C VAL A 53 -7.65 8.71 -6.80
N GLY A 54 -8.65 8.63 -5.92
CA GLY A 54 -9.87 9.44 -5.99
C GLY A 54 -9.59 10.94 -5.91
N ALA A 55 -8.70 11.36 -5.00
CA ALA A 55 -8.26 12.76 -4.91
C ALA A 55 -7.49 13.21 -6.17
N ILE A 56 -6.62 12.36 -6.71
CA ILE A 56 -5.86 12.63 -7.95
C ILE A 56 -6.81 12.83 -9.13
N LYS A 57 -7.82 11.98 -9.28
CA LYS A 57 -8.86 12.13 -10.32
C LYS A 57 -9.60 13.47 -10.23
N ARG A 58 -9.88 13.96 -9.02
CA ARG A 58 -10.48 15.29 -8.83
C ARG A 58 -9.54 16.42 -9.27
N LEU A 59 -8.23 16.24 -9.14
CA LEU A 59 -7.21 17.23 -9.53
C LEU A 59 -6.85 17.16 -11.03
N LEU A 60 -6.97 15.97 -11.63
CA LEU A 60 -6.64 15.63 -13.01
C LEU A 60 -7.84 14.92 -13.68
N PRO A 61 -8.90 15.67 -14.02
CA PRO A 61 -10.14 15.08 -14.52
C PRO A 61 -10.01 14.36 -15.86
N GLY A 62 -8.90 14.52 -16.60
CA GLY A 62 -8.62 13.79 -17.85
C GLY A 62 -8.09 12.37 -17.66
N LEU A 63 -7.92 11.90 -16.42
CA LEU A 63 -7.50 10.52 -16.14
C LEU A 63 -8.69 9.57 -16.23
N HIS A 64 -8.71 8.74 -17.27
CA HIS A 64 -9.74 7.72 -17.50
C HIS A 64 -9.15 6.37 -17.90
N GLY A 65 -9.95 5.32 -17.76
CA GLY A 65 -9.60 3.96 -18.21
C GLY A 65 -8.26 3.46 -17.66
N PHE A 66 -7.44 2.90 -18.56
CA PHE A 66 -6.14 2.32 -18.22
C PHE A 66 -5.17 3.31 -17.56
N GLY A 67 -5.22 4.59 -17.94
CA GLY A 67 -4.37 5.62 -17.33
C GLY A 67 -4.61 5.79 -15.83
N THR A 68 -5.86 5.65 -15.38
CA THR A 68 -6.18 5.61 -13.93
C THR A 68 -5.54 4.41 -13.25
N GLN A 69 -5.58 3.24 -13.89
CA GLN A 69 -5.09 2.00 -13.28
C GLN A 69 -3.59 2.08 -13.04
N VAL A 70 -2.83 2.57 -14.03
CA VAL A 70 -1.39 2.81 -13.91
C VAL A 70 -1.10 3.83 -12.80
N VAL A 71 -1.86 4.92 -12.73
CA VAL A 71 -1.71 5.92 -11.65
C VAL A 71 -1.93 5.29 -10.28
N SER A 72 -2.91 4.40 -10.13
CA SER A 72 -3.14 3.68 -8.88
C SER A 72 -1.95 2.80 -8.46
N TRP A 73 -1.36 2.05 -9.40
CA TRP A 73 -0.17 1.24 -9.12
C TRP A 73 1.03 2.09 -8.71
N VAL A 74 1.27 3.19 -9.42
CA VAL A 74 2.37 4.11 -9.14
C VAL A 74 2.18 4.77 -7.77
N VAL A 75 0.97 5.24 -7.46
CA VAL A 75 0.64 5.85 -6.17
C VAL A 75 0.85 4.85 -5.04
N ALA A 76 0.40 3.60 -5.20
CA ALA A 76 0.55 2.57 -4.19
C ALA A 76 2.03 2.20 -3.95
N ILE A 77 2.83 2.04 -5.01
CA ILE A 77 4.27 1.77 -4.89
C ILE A 77 4.99 2.94 -4.19
N ILE A 78 4.69 4.18 -4.58
CA ILE A 78 5.30 5.36 -3.96
C ILE A 78 4.89 5.47 -2.49
N ALA A 79 3.62 5.26 -2.16
CA ALA A 79 3.14 5.29 -0.78
C ALA A 79 3.82 4.21 0.09
N ALA A 80 3.95 2.98 -0.43
CA ALA A 80 4.64 1.89 0.24
C ALA A 80 6.13 2.17 0.44
N LEU A 81 6.81 2.74 -0.58
CA LEU A 81 8.21 3.12 -0.48
C LEU A 81 8.44 4.28 0.50
N ILE A 82 7.52 5.25 0.59
CA ILE A 82 7.59 6.32 1.58
C ILE A 82 7.41 5.75 3.00
N LEU A 83 6.43 4.88 3.21
CA LEU A 83 6.19 4.22 4.50
C LEU A 83 7.37 3.34 4.93
N TRP A 84 7.98 2.63 3.98
CA TRP A 84 9.20 1.88 4.18
C TRP A 84 10.38 2.79 4.49
N TRP A 85 10.58 3.87 3.74
CA TRP A 85 11.68 4.80 3.97
C TRP A 85 11.59 5.48 5.34
N LEU A 86 10.37 5.80 5.79
CA LEU A 86 10.12 6.33 7.13
C LEU A 86 10.20 5.27 8.24
N GLN A 87 10.32 3.97 7.88
CA GLN A 87 10.30 2.83 8.80
C GLN A 87 9.05 2.82 9.69
N VAL A 88 7.89 2.96 9.07
CA VAL A 88 6.61 3.18 9.76
C VAL A 88 5.67 1.97 9.62
N GLY A 89 4.99 1.64 10.71
CA GLY A 89 3.96 0.59 10.73
C GLY A 89 4.53 -0.75 10.30
N MET A 90 3.78 -1.47 9.47
CA MET A 90 4.19 -2.78 8.95
C MET A 90 5.39 -2.76 8.00
N PHE A 91 5.81 -1.57 7.54
CA PHE A 91 6.92 -1.44 6.59
C PHE A 91 8.28 -1.30 7.29
N ALA A 92 8.28 -1.12 8.62
CA ALA A 92 9.48 -1.10 9.43
C ALA A 92 10.18 -2.48 9.39
N GLY A 93 11.49 -2.50 9.12
CA GLY A 93 12.28 -3.72 9.05
C GLY A 93 12.05 -4.59 7.80
N LEU A 94 11.16 -4.19 6.87
CA LEU A 94 11.02 -4.89 5.60
C LEU A 94 12.21 -4.62 4.67
N VAL A 95 12.50 -5.57 3.79
CA VAL A 95 13.41 -5.33 2.66
C VAL A 95 12.68 -4.51 1.59
N TRP A 96 13.37 -3.55 0.97
CA TRP A 96 12.77 -2.57 0.06
C TRP A 96 11.93 -3.20 -1.08
N TYR A 97 12.35 -4.33 -1.63
CA TYR A 97 11.61 -5.01 -2.70
C TYR A 97 10.31 -5.63 -2.20
N VAL A 98 10.22 -6.03 -0.93
CA VAL A 98 8.99 -6.53 -0.31
C VAL A 98 7.98 -5.39 -0.19
N ALA A 99 8.43 -4.19 0.19
CA ALA A 99 7.58 -3.00 0.21
C ALA A 99 7.05 -2.63 -1.19
N VAL A 100 7.87 -2.77 -2.24
CA VAL A 100 7.43 -2.55 -3.63
C VAL A 100 6.35 -3.56 -4.04
N LEU A 101 6.56 -4.85 -3.76
CA LEU A 101 5.57 -5.90 -4.07
C LEU A 101 4.26 -5.68 -3.30
N TYR A 102 4.36 -5.25 -2.05
CA TYR A 102 3.22 -4.89 -1.23
C TYR A 102 2.44 -3.70 -1.81
N GLY A 103 3.15 -2.64 -2.18
CA GLY A 103 2.58 -1.47 -2.86
C GLY A 103 1.87 -1.85 -4.15
N LEU A 104 2.50 -2.69 -4.99
CA LEU A 104 1.89 -3.19 -6.21
C LEU A 104 0.62 -4.00 -5.92
N GLY A 105 0.65 -4.92 -4.95
CA GLY A 105 -0.51 -5.69 -4.53
C GLY A 105 -1.68 -4.80 -4.07
N GLY A 106 -1.39 -3.79 -3.25
CA GLY A 106 -2.37 -2.80 -2.83
C GLY A 106 -2.97 -1.99 -3.99
N GLY A 107 -2.14 -1.62 -4.98
CA GLY A 107 -2.58 -0.92 -6.19
C GLY A 107 -3.46 -1.79 -7.10
N LEU A 108 -3.18 -3.10 -7.17
CA LEU A 108 -4.02 -4.06 -7.90
C LEU A 108 -5.39 -4.24 -7.22
N ILE A 109 -5.39 -4.35 -5.89
CA ILE A 109 -6.63 -4.45 -5.08
C ILE A 109 -7.45 -3.17 -5.17
N ALA A 110 -6.82 -2.00 -5.09
CA ALA A 110 -7.48 -0.71 -5.23
C ALA A 110 -8.18 -0.51 -6.58
N ASN A 111 -7.77 -1.25 -7.62
CA ASN A 111 -8.38 -1.21 -8.94
C ASN A 111 -9.42 -2.33 -9.17
N GLY A 112 -9.68 -3.19 -8.17
CA GLY A 112 -10.57 -4.35 -8.31
C GLY A 112 -10.02 -5.44 -9.25
N LEU A 113 -8.74 -5.37 -9.61
CA LEU A 113 -8.07 -6.39 -10.44
C LEU A 113 -7.68 -7.64 -9.63
N ALA A 114 -7.61 -7.49 -8.31
CA ALA A 114 -7.45 -8.58 -7.36
C ALA A 114 -8.34 -8.30 -6.14
N ASP A 115 -9.09 -9.27 -5.67
CA ASP A 115 -9.69 -9.20 -4.34
C ASP A 115 -8.65 -9.66 -3.31
N VAL A 116 -8.68 -9.12 -2.09
CA VAL A 116 -7.92 -9.65 -0.95
C VAL A 116 -8.15 -11.16 -0.83
N GLY A 117 -9.36 -11.64 -1.13
CA GLY A 117 -9.69 -13.07 -1.20
C GLY A 117 -8.94 -13.85 -2.29
N LEU A 118 -8.65 -13.26 -3.45
CA LEU A 118 -7.88 -13.89 -4.53
C LEU A 118 -6.40 -13.98 -4.19
N VAL A 119 -5.85 -12.94 -3.55
CA VAL A 119 -4.46 -12.95 -3.03
C VAL A 119 -4.32 -13.98 -1.91
N GLN A 120 -5.28 -14.03 -0.99
CA GLN A 120 -5.32 -15.04 0.09
C GLN A 120 -5.43 -16.47 -0.46
N TRP A 121 -6.30 -16.68 -1.47
CA TRP A 121 -6.44 -17.97 -2.13
C TRP A 121 -5.15 -18.41 -2.83
N PHE A 122 -4.49 -17.49 -3.55
CA PHE A 122 -3.23 -17.78 -4.24
C PHE A 122 -2.09 -18.09 -3.27
N ILE A 123 -1.98 -17.35 -2.17
CA ILE A 123 -0.99 -17.64 -1.12
C ILE A 123 -1.29 -18.99 -0.46
N GLY A 124 -2.56 -19.27 -0.14
CA GLY A 124 -3.02 -20.54 0.45
C GLY A 124 -2.70 -21.78 -0.39
N LEU A 125 -2.54 -21.63 -1.71
CA LEU A 125 -2.11 -22.69 -2.63
C LEU A 125 -0.66 -23.15 -2.37
N PHE A 126 0.20 -22.27 -1.83
CA PHE A 126 1.59 -22.56 -1.50
C PHE A 126 1.83 -22.82 -0.01
N THR A 127 0.94 -22.34 0.87
CA THR A 127 1.00 -22.60 2.32
C THR A 127 0.32 -23.89 2.75
N ARG A 128 -0.51 -24.53 1.91
CA ARG A 128 -0.97 -25.90 2.15
C ARG A 128 0.16 -26.89 1.87
N LYS A 129 0.85 -27.31 2.94
CA LYS A 129 1.50 -28.62 3.00
C LYS A 129 0.54 -29.63 3.59
#